data_AF-A0A6N9GUQ0-F1
#
_entry.id   AF-A0A6N9GUQ0-F1
#
_cell.length_a   1.000
_cell.length_b   1.000
_cell.length_c   1.000
_cell.angle_alpha   90.00
_cell.angle_beta   90.00
_cell.angle_gamma   90.00
#
_symmetry.space_group_name_H-M   'P 1'
#
loop_
_entity.id
_entity.type
_entity.pdbx_description
1 polymer ?
#
loop_
_entity_poly.entity_id
_entity_poly.type
_entity_poly.pdbx_seq_one_letter_code
_entity_poly.pdbx_strand_id
1 'polypeptide(L)'
;MTTNRWRQVTLTVALALGGTGVGSSEKRTAQRPGPPPDVQEAPPGIAERGPALEREVYTYPVHERRNPFLPIDRPYHGGPEGEELRLLGVIHHPDPAYRIAVMSRPGVSVDPESGDRPGARMAVRLRIGEAYGDLRIAAIGIDHVVVEMEEPGGTVSRALAMPRATKGSGP
;
A
#
# COMPACT_ATOMS: atom_id res chain seq x y z
N MET A 1 28.46 -31.18 -21.96
CA MET A 1 27.21 -31.39 -22.72
C MET A 1 26.17 -31.91 -21.74
N THR A 2 25.33 -31.01 -21.22
CA THR A 2 24.41 -31.34 -20.11
C THR A 2 23.01 -30.89 -20.54
N THR A 3 22.16 -31.86 -20.86
CA THR A 3 20.82 -31.64 -21.42
C THR A 3 19.81 -31.35 -20.32
N ASN A 4 19.33 -30.11 -20.28
CA ASN A 4 18.37 -29.64 -19.29
C ASN A 4 16.94 -29.95 -19.77
N ARG A 5 16.29 -30.97 -19.19
CA ARG A 5 14.91 -31.37 -19.53
C ARG A 5 13.90 -30.54 -18.72
N TRP A 6 13.32 -29.54 -19.36
CA TRP A 6 12.24 -28.74 -18.79
C TRP A 6 10.92 -29.50 -18.96
N ARG A 7 10.32 -29.91 -17.84
CA ARG A 7 8.99 -30.54 -17.83
C ARG A 7 7.94 -29.44 -17.92
N GLN A 8 7.14 -29.48 -18.99
CA GLN A 8 5.92 -28.69 -19.09
C GLN A 8 4.93 -29.17 -18.03
N VAL A 9 4.43 -28.25 -17.21
CA VAL A 9 3.31 -28.47 -16.31
C VAL A 9 2.09 -27.83 -16.95
N THR A 10 1.18 -28.67 -17.43
CA THR A 10 -0.11 -28.25 -17.98
C THR A 10 -1.05 -27.97 -16.82
N LEU A 11 -1.46 -26.71 -16.64
CA LEU A 11 -2.43 -26.30 -15.63
C LEU A 11 -3.83 -26.33 -16.23
N THR A 12 -4.64 -27.32 -15.86
CA THR A 12 -6.06 -27.39 -16.21
C THR A 12 -6.87 -26.62 -15.17
N VAL A 13 -7.39 -25.46 -15.54
CA VAL A 13 -8.32 -24.68 -14.70
C VAL A 13 -9.75 -25.13 -15.03
N ALA A 14 -10.39 -25.81 -14.07
CA ALA A 14 -11.80 -26.16 -14.15
C ALA A 14 -12.65 -24.94 -13.73
N LEU A 15 -13.43 -24.43 -14.69
CA LEU A 15 -14.38 -23.34 -14.50
C LEU A 15 -15.65 -23.92 -13.83
N ALA A 16 -15.83 -23.68 -12.53
CA ALA A 16 -17.07 -23.99 -11.83
C ALA A 16 -18.02 -22.79 -11.93
N LEU A 17 -19.00 -22.87 -12.83
CA LEU A 17 -20.21 -22.07 -12.77
C LEU A 17 -21.06 -22.53 -11.58
N GLY A 18 -21.42 -21.61 -10.69
CA GLY A 18 -22.40 -21.89 -9.65
C GLY A 18 -22.80 -20.66 -8.86
N GLY A 19 -24.10 -20.37 -8.83
CA GLY A 19 -24.69 -19.61 -7.72
C GLY A 19 -25.40 -18.32 -8.11
N THR A 20 -26.58 -18.43 -8.73
CA THR A 20 -27.64 -17.42 -8.66
C THR A 20 -28.12 -17.27 -7.22
N GLY A 21 -27.69 -16.21 -6.53
CA GLY A 21 -28.22 -15.80 -5.23
C GLY A 21 -29.21 -14.64 -5.38
N VAL A 22 -30.50 -14.97 -5.42
CA VAL A 22 -31.59 -13.99 -5.24
C VAL A 22 -31.69 -13.68 -3.74
N GLY A 23 -31.17 -12.54 -3.33
CA GLY A 23 -31.19 -12.05 -1.95
C GLY A 23 -32.09 -10.83 -1.79
N SER A 24 -33.31 -11.09 -1.33
CA SER A 24 -34.19 -10.29 -0.46
C SER A 24 -34.09 -8.75 -0.50
N SER A 25 -35.11 -8.11 -1.08
CA SER A 25 -35.53 -6.75 -0.76
C SER A 25 -35.92 -6.64 0.72
N GLU A 26 -35.02 -6.14 1.56
CA GLU A 26 -35.41 -5.59 2.86
C GLU A 26 -36.16 -4.26 2.64
N LYS A 27 -37.45 -4.29 2.96
CA LYS A 27 -38.30 -3.11 3.08
C LYS A 27 -37.65 -2.14 4.07
N ARG A 28 -37.07 -1.05 3.56
CA ARG A 28 -36.77 0.14 4.37
C ARG A 28 -38.07 0.63 4.98
N THR A 29 -38.27 0.35 6.26
CA THR A 29 -39.24 1.04 7.11
C THR A 29 -38.89 2.53 7.08
N ALA A 30 -39.82 3.33 6.54
CA ALA A 30 -39.72 4.78 6.54
C ALA A 30 -39.52 5.27 7.98
N GLN A 31 -38.38 5.93 8.21
CA GLN A 31 -38.06 6.57 9.47
C GLN A 31 -39.02 7.75 9.63
N ARG A 32 -39.99 7.61 10.53
CA ARG A 32 -40.92 8.69 10.89
C ARG A 32 -40.09 9.84 11.47
N PRO A 33 -40.20 11.08 10.95
CA PRO A 33 -39.49 12.21 11.55
C PRO A 33 -39.96 12.34 13.01
N GLY A 34 -39.00 12.31 13.94
CA GLY A 34 -39.27 12.58 15.35
C GLY A 34 -39.80 14.00 15.54
N PRO A 35 -40.46 14.29 16.66
CA PRO A 35 -40.82 15.66 17.01
C PRO A 35 -39.57 16.55 17.05
N PRO A 36 -39.68 17.85 16.74
CA PRO A 36 -38.55 18.76 16.88
C PRO A 36 -38.05 18.74 18.32
N PRO A 37 -36.73 18.80 18.56
CA PRO A 37 -36.20 18.93 19.91
C PRO A 37 -36.69 20.24 20.52
N ASP A 38 -37.08 20.19 21.79
CA ASP A 38 -37.45 21.37 22.57
C ASP A 38 -36.32 22.41 22.49
N VAL A 39 -36.70 23.65 22.18
CA VAL A 39 -35.80 24.80 22.14
C VAL A 39 -35.30 25.04 23.56
N GLN A 40 -34.08 24.59 23.83
CA GLN A 40 -33.42 24.86 25.10
C GLN A 40 -33.08 26.35 25.15
N GLU A 41 -33.86 27.10 25.93
CA GLU A 41 -33.67 28.52 26.17
C GLU A 41 -32.28 28.74 26.80
N ALA A 42 -31.43 29.50 26.10
CA ALA A 42 -30.06 29.75 26.54
C ALA A 42 -30.05 30.56 27.85
N PRO A 43 -29.17 30.25 28.81
CA PRO A 43 -29.10 30.98 30.07
C PRO A 43 -28.73 32.46 29.85
N PRO A 44 -29.38 33.41 30.52
CA PRO A 44 -29.07 34.83 30.37
C PRO A 44 -27.84 35.15 31.20
N GLY A 45 -26.71 35.38 30.53
CA GLY A 45 -25.53 35.91 31.24
C GLY A 45 -24.20 35.61 30.60
N ILE A 46 -23.94 36.14 29.40
CA ILE A 46 -22.57 36.48 28.98
C ILE A 46 -22.65 37.81 28.21
N ALA A 47 -22.76 38.89 28.98
CA ALA A 47 -22.69 40.26 28.47
C ALA A 47 -21.24 40.77 28.51
N GLU A 48 -20.33 40.12 27.79
CA GLU A 48 -19.05 40.72 27.38
C GLU A 48 -18.83 40.36 25.92
N ARG A 49 -19.29 41.26 25.05
CA ARG A 49 -19.22 41.12 23.59
C ARG A 49 -17.79 41.40 23.15
N GLY A 50 -16.93 40.38 23.22
CA GLY A 50 -15.65 40.37 22.50
C GLY A 50 -15.86 40.63 20.99
N PRO A 51 -14.77 40.91 20.23
CA PRO A 51 -14.89 41.20 18.80
C PRO A 51 -15.74 40.12 18.12
N ALA A 52 -16.67 40.55 17.27
CA ALA A 52 -17.57 39.65 16.56
C ALA A 52 -16.72 38.59 15.85
N LEU A 53 -16.80 37.34 16.31
CA LEU A 53 -16.08 36.24 15.69
C LEU A 53 -16.65 36.07 14.28
N GLU A 54 -15.85 36.41 13.28
CA GLU A 54 -16.19 36.17 11.90
C GLU A 54 -16.22 34.67 11.66
N ARG A 55 -17.31 34.17 11.08
CA ARG A 55 -17.42 32.77 10.71
C ARG A 55 -16.60 32.55 9.44
N GLU A 56 -15.44 31.93 9.58
CA GLU A 56 -14.73 31.40 8.43
C GLU A 56 -15.59 30.31 7.76
N VAL A 57 -15.97 30.54 6.50
CA VAL A 57 -16.69 29.55 5.68
C VAL A 57 -15.67 28.80 4.85
N TYR A 58 -15.36 27.57 5.27
CA TYR A 58 -14.46 26.70 4.52
C TYR A 58 -15.23 26.04 3.36
N THR A 59 -15.01 26.54 2.14
CA THR A 59 -15.52 25.87 0.93
C THR A 59 -14.59 24.73 0.58
N TYR A 60 -15.09 23.49 0.70
CA TYR A 60 -14.35 22.34 0.20
C TYR A 60 -14.24 22.44 -1.32
N PRO A 61 -13.03 22.30 -1.89
CA PRO A 61 -12.88 22.26 -3.34
C PRO A 61 -13.69 21.09 -3.89
N VAL A 62 -14.50 21.37 -4.90
CA VAL A 62 -15.30 20.36 -5.62
C VAL A 62 -14.35 19.64 -6.58
N HIS A 63 -13.41 18.86 -6.04
CA HIS A 63 -12.74 17.87 -6.85
C HIS A 63 -13.72 16.74 -7.14
N GLU A 64 -13.67 16.20 -8.36
CA GLU A 64 -14.40 14.99 -8.72
C GLU A 64 -14.07 13.89 -7.71
N ARG A 65 -15.02 13.60 -6.82
CA ARG A 65 -14.83 12.55 -5.83
C ARG A 65 -14.79 11.23 -6.58
N ARG A 66 -13.64 10.56 -6.50
CA ARG A 66 -13.48 9.23 -7.06
C ARG A 66 -14.48 8.28 -6.42
N ASN A 67 -15.20 7.53 -7.25
CA ASN A 67 -16.10 6.50 -6.78
C ASN A 67 -15.28 5.36 -6.14
N PRO A 68 -15.41 5.11 -4.82
CA PRO A 68 -14.62 4.09 -4.12
C PRO A 68 -15.01 2.65 -4.50
N PHE A 69 -16.12 2.47 -5.23
CA PHE A 69 -16.60 1.17 -5.69
C PHE A 69 -16.17 0.85 -7.12
N LEU A 70 -15.54 1.80 -7.83
CA LEU A 70 -14.92 1.50 -9.12
C LEU A 70 -13.53 0.89 -8.88
N PRO A 71 -13.18 -0.19 -9.62
CA PRO A 71 -11.83 -0.72 -9.62
C PRO A 71 -10.80 0.38 -9.85
N ILE A 72 -9.64 0.25 -9.21
CA ILE A 72 -8.51 1.12 -9.51
C ILE A 72 -7.96 0.66 -10.86
N ASP A 73 -8.41 1.26 -11.96
CA ASP A 73 -7.99 0.90 -13.33
C ASP A 73 -6.52 1.21 -13.64
N ARG A 74 -5.71 1.56 -12.64
CA ARG A 74 -4.26 1.73 -12.79
C ARG A 74 -3.55 1.00 -11.65
N PRO A 75 -2.53 0.18 -11.93
CA PRO A 75 -1.57 -0.18 -10.90
C PRO A 75 -1.04 1.13 -10.32
N TYR A 76 -0.82 1.14 -9.02
CA TYR A 76 -0.46 2.30 -8.23
C TYR A 76 0.91 2.84 -8.70
N HIS A 77 0.94 3.67 -9.75
CA HIS A 77 2.14 4.31 -10.31
C HIS A 77 2.73 5.41 -9.39
N GLY A 78 2.32 5.46 -8.13
CA GLY A 78 2.86 6.38 -7.12
C GLY A 78 3.91 5.76 -6.20
N GLY A 79 4.24 4.47 -6.37
CA GLY A 79 5.34 3.84 -5.65
C GLY A 79 6.69 4.15 -6.31
N PRO A 80 7.80 4.01 -5.56
CA PRO A 80 9.14 4.11 -6.15
C PRO A 80 9.31 3.05 -7.23
N GLU A 81 10.07 3.39 -8.28
CA GLU A 81 10.44 2.45 -9.33
C GLU A 81 11.20 1.27 -8.72
N GLY A 82 10.95 0.06 -9.21
CA GLY A 82 11.55 -1.16 -8.67
C GLY A 82 13.08 -1.14 -8.69
N GLU A 83 13.68 -0.37 -9.61
CA GLU A 83 15.12 -0.18 -9.72
C GLU A 83 15.73 0.61 -8.56
N GLU A 84 14.93 1.46 -7.91
CA GLU A 84 15.36 2.22 -6.75
C GLU A 84 15.39 1.34 -5.49
N LEU A 85 14.73 0.19 -5.47
CA LEU A 85 14.65 -0.62 -4.26
C LEU A 85 15.91 -1.45 -4.01
N ARG A 86 16.46 -1.31 -2.80
CA ARG A 86 17.57 -2.13 -2.31
C ARG A 86 17.07 -3.08 -1.25
N LEU A 87 17.40 -4.36 -1.41
CA LEU A 87 17.19 -5.37 -0.37
C LEU A 87 18.12 -5.06 0.81
N LEU A 88 17.56 -4.83 1.99
CA LEU A 88 18.31 -4.67 3.23
C LEU A 88 18.56 -6.00 3.92
N GLY A 89 17.58 -6.90 3.86
CA GLY A 89 17.69 -8.21 4.49
C GLY A 89 16.39 -8.99 4.40
N VAL A 90 16.40 -10.19 4.98
CA VAL A 90 15.25 -11.08 5.04
C VAL A 90 15.03 -11.50 6.49
N ILE A 91 13.81 -11.33 6.98
CA ILE A 91 13.39 -11.95 8.23
C ILE A 91 13.03 -13.40 7.89
N HIS A 92 13.85 -14.32 8.39
CA HIS A 92 13.76 -15.73 8.05
C HIS A 92 12.72 -16.46 8.91
N HIS A 93 11.99 -17.37 8.26
CA HIS A 93 11.13 -18.37 8.88
C HIS A 93 11.35 -19.71 8.14
N PRO A 94 11.29 -20.87 8.84
CA PRO A 94 11.47 -22.18 8.21
C PRO A 94 10.46 -22.45 7.10
N ASP A 95 9.20 -22.05 7.29
CA ASP A 95 8.19 -22.05 6.23
C ASP A 95 8.35 -20.78 5.35
N PRO A 96 8.58 -20.94 4.02
CA PRO A 96 8.80 -19.85 3.09
C PRO A 96 7.63 -18.85 2.99
N ALA A 97 6.40 -19.27 3.29
CA ALA A 97 5.22 -18.40 3.22
C ALA A 97 5.26 -17.26 4.27
N TYR A 98 6.02 -17.44 5.35
CA TYR A 98 6.13 -16.47 6.45
C TYR A 98 7.43 -15.66 6.41
N ARG A 99 8.25 -15.82 5.37
CA ARG A 99 9.45 -14.99 5.19
C ARG A 99 9.04 -13.57 4.81
N ILE A 100 9.85 -12.61 5.23
CA ILE A 100 9.59 -11.19 4.97
C ILE A 100 10.86 -10.55 4.40
N ALA A 101 10.72 -9.95 3.22
CA ALA A 101 11.76 -9.12 2.61
C ALA A 101 11.72 -7.72 3.25
N VAL A 102 12.88 -7.21 3.66
CA VAL A 102 13.03 -5.83 4.13
C VAL A 102 13.75 -5.05 3.06
N MET A 103 13.07 -4.06 2.49
CA MET A 103 13.58 -3.25 1.38
C MET A 103 13.67 -1.79 1.79
N SER A 104 14.54 -1.02 1.14
CA SER A 104 14.63 0.42 1.33
C SER A 104 14.88 1.14 0.03
N ARG A 105 14.44 2.40 -0.02
CA ARG A 105 14.78 3.33 -1.09
C ARG A 105 16.03 4.13 -0.70
N PRO A 106 17.04 4.25 -1.58
CA PRO A 106 18.14 5.19 -1.42
C PRO A 106 17.61 6.62 -1.62
N GLY A 107 17.98 7.54 -0.73
CA GLY A 107 17.87 8.98 -1.03
C GLY A 107 16.62 9.72 -0.57
N VAL A 108 16.11 9.49 0.64
CA VAL A 108 15.42 10.59 1.36
C VAL A 108 16.43 11.21 2.32
N SER A 109 17.29 12.08 1.77
CA SER A 109 18.05 13.04 2.58
C SER A 109 17.05 14.10 3.04
N VAL A 110 16.65 14.03 4.30
CA VAL A 110 15.94 15.12 4.96
C VAL A 110 16.92 16.27 5.11
N ASP A 111 16.52 17.46 4.67
CA ASP A 111 17.29 18.69 4.81
C ASP A 111 17.77 18.84 6.27
N PRO A 112 19.08 19.06 6.52
CA PRO A 112 19.60 19.14 7.88
C PRO A 112 19.14 20.38 8.67
N GLU A 113 18.46 21.32 8.01
CA GLU A 113 17.90 22.54 8.62
C GLU A 113 16.50 22.31 9.22
N SER A 114 15.77 21.31 8.71
CA SER A 114 14.59 20.80 9.41
C SER A 114 15.10 19.89 10.50
N GLY A 115 14.83 20.18 11.78
CA GLY A 115 15.27 19.38 12.95
C GLY A 115 14.77 17.93 12.98
N ASP A 116 14.29 17.39 11.86
CA ASP A 116 14.02 15.99 11.65
C ASP A 116 15.31 15.20 11.47
N ARG A 117 15.37 14.09 12.19
CA ARG A 117 16.54 13.22 12.30
C ARG A 117 17.03 12.80 10.91
N PRO A 118 18.36 12.70 10.68
CA PRO A 118 18.91 12.30 9.40
C PRO A 118 18.31 10.99 8.91
N GLY A 119 17.61 11.06 7.78
CA GLY A 119 17.28 9.98 6.85
C GLY A 119 16.92 8.66 7.51
N ALA A 120 15.73 8.57 8.11
CA ALA A 120 15.13 7.27 8.34
C ALA A 120 14.95 6.59 6.98
N ARG A 121 15.88 5.70 6.61
CA ARG A 121 15.71 4.81 5.46
C ARG A 121 14.34 4.17 5.63
N MET A 122 13.37 4.59 4.83
CA MET A 122 12.00 4.12 4.97
C MET A 122 12.01 2.66 4.55
N ALA A 123 12.17 1.79 5.55
CA ALA A 123 12.30 0.37 5.36
C ALA A 123 10.89 -0.21 5.25
N VAL A 124 10.58 -0.80 4.11
CA VAL A 124 9.30 -1.46 3.85
C VAL A 124 9.49 -2.96 4.02
N ARG A 125 8.48 -3.61 4.61
CA ARG A 125 8.44 -5.06 4.82
C ARG A 125 7.43 -5.64 3.85
N LEU A 126 7.86 -6.61 3.05
CA LEU A 126 7.05 -7.23 2.01
C LEU A 126 7.06 -8.75 2.13
N ARG A 127 5.91 -9.38 1.90
CA ARG A 127 5.72 -10.83 1.82
C ARG A 127 5.56 -11.30 0.38
N ILE A 128 5.64 -12.61 0.15
CA ILE A 128 5.36 -13.21 -1.16
C ILE A 128 3.95 -12.82 -1.62
N GLY A 129 3.86 -12.35 -2.87
CA GLY A 129 2.63 -11.90 -3.51
C GLY A 129 2.27 -10.44 -3.25
N GLU A 130 2.88 -9.78 -2.26
CA GLU A 130 2.68 -8.35 -2.00
C GLU A 130 3.37 -7.49 -3.07
N ALA A 131 2.77 -6.34 -3.34
CA ALA A 131 3.25 -5.38 -4.33
C ALA A 131 3.63 -4.05 -3.67
N TYR A 132 4.63 -3.38 -4.22
CA TYR A 132 5.10 -2.08 -3.80
C TYR A 132 5.60 -1.29 -5.03
N GLY A 133 4.82 -0.31 -5.47
CA GLY A 133 5.04 0.36 -6.75
C GLY A 133 4.72 -0.55 -7.92
N ASP A 134 5.66 -0.62 -8.87
CA ASP A 134 5.66 -1.49 -10.06
C ASP A 134 6.19 -2.90 -9.76
N LEU A 135 6.61 -3.15 -8.52
CA LEU A 135 7.27 -4.38 -8.11
C LEU A 135 6.33 -5.29 -7.32
N ARG A 136 6.39 -6.60 -7.59
CA ARG A 136 5.73 -7.65 -6.83
C ARG A 136 6.73 -8.70 -6.36
N ILE A 137 6.60 -9.15 -5.11
CA ILE A 137 7.45 -10.22 -4.58
C ILE A 137 6.98 -11.58 -5.11
N ALA A 138 7.81 -12.23 -5.92
CA ALA A 138 7.52 -13.58 -6.42
C ALA A 138 8.06 -14.67 -5.48
N ALA A 139 9.25 -14.47 -4.91
CA ALA A 139 9.84 -15.43 -3.97
C ALA A 139 10.83 -14.78 -3.00
N ILE A 140 10.96 -15.35 -1.80
CA ILE A 140 11.92 -14.89 -0.79
C ILE A 140 12.88 -16.03 -0.42
N GLY A 141 14.11 -15.91 -0.88
CA GLY A 141 15.24 -16.77 -0.52
C GLY A 141 15.94 -16.31 0.76
N ILE A 142 17.02 -17.00 1.13
CA ILE A 142 17.83 -16.63 2.30
C ILE A 142 18.66 -15.38 1.97
N ASP A 143 19.36 -15.41 0.84
CA ASP A 143 20.30 -14.36 0.42
C ASP A 143 19.78 -13.50 -0.74
N HIS A 144 18.58 -13.78 -1.23
CA HIS A 144 18.00 -13.07 -2.37
C HIS A 144 16.48 -13.03 -2.30
N VAL A 145 15.90 -12.08 -3.03
CA VAL A 145 14.46 -11.94 -3.22
C VAL A 145 14.20 -11.86 -4.72
N VAL A 146 13.28 -12.67 -5.22
CA VAL A 146 12.83 -12.61 -6.63
C VAL A 146 11.64 -11.69 -6.70
N VAL A 147 11.73 -10.74 -7.61
CA VAL A 147 10.74 -9.71 -7.83
C VAL A 147 10.29 -9.72 -9.28
N GLU A 148 9.01 -9.51 -9.49
CA GLU A 148 8.40 -9.30 -10.80
C GLU A 148 8.12 -7.81 -10.95
N MET A 149 8.57 -7.23 -12.07
CA MET A 149 8.37 -5.83 -12.39
C MET A 149 7.61 -5.74 -13.71
N GLU A 150 6.67 -4.81 -13.80
CA GLU A 150 5.93 -4.55 -15.04
C GLU A 150 6.69 -3.52 -15.88
N GLU A 151 7.31 -3.98 -16.98
CA GLU A 151 7.98 -3.12 -17.96
C GLU A 151 7.11 -2.93 -19.21
N PRO A 152 7.36 -1.92 -20.06
CA PRO A 152 6.61 -1.70 -21.30
C PRO A 152 6.62 -2.91 -22.27
N GLY A 153 7.56 -3.85 -22.10
CA GLY A 153 7.68 -5.08 -22.87
C GLY A 153 7.06 -6.32 -22.23
N GLY A 154 6.43 -6.20 -21.05
CA GLY A 154 5.86 -7.29 -20.27
C GLY A 154 6.47 -7.41 -18.87
N THR A 155 6.17 -8.51 -18.18
CA THR A 155 6.69 -8.76 -16.83
C THR A 155 8.12 -9.29 -16.89
N VAL A 156 9.03 -8.64 -16.17
CA VAL A 156 10.42 -9.06 -16.03
C VAL A 156 10.67 -9.55 -14.60
N SER A 157 11.22 -10.75 -14.47
CA SER A 157 11.65 -11.27 -13.16
C SER A 157 13.12 -10.93 -12.91
N ARG A 158 13.41 -10.31 -11.77
CA ARG A 158 14.77 -9.97 -11.31
C ARG A 158 15.03 -10.55 -9.93
N ALA A 159 16.26 -11.04 -9.70
CA ALA A 159 16.69 -11.46 -8.37
C ALA A 159 17.53 -10.36 -7.71
N LEU A 160 17.05 -9.85 -6.58
CA LEU A 160 17.77 -8.87 -5.76
C LEU A 160 18.58 -9.62 -4.71
N ALA A 161 19.89 -9.50 -4.77
CA ALA A 161 20.80 -10.12 -3.81
C ALA A 161 20.98 -9.23 -2.57
N MET A 162 21.20 -9.85 -1.41
CA MET A 162 21.53 -9.15 -0.19
C MET A 162 22.89 -8.45 -0.34
N PRO A 163 23.05 -7.20 0.12
CA PRO A 163 24.34 -6.53 0.14
C PRO A 163 25.31 -7.33 1.01
N ARG A 164 26.35 -7.88 0.38
CA ARG A 164 27.41 -8.55 1.11
C ARG A 164 28.17 -7.49 1.88
N ALA A 165 28.34 -7.71 3.19
CA ALA A 165 29.29 -6.94 3.97
C ALA A 165 30.66 -7.10 3.31
N THR A 166 31.14 -6.05 2.65
CA THR A 166 32.51 -6.01 2.16
C THR A 166 33.38 -6.00 3.40
N LYS A 167 34.00 -7.14 3.72
CA LYS A 167 34.99 -7.24 4.78
C LYS A 167 36.08 -6.25 4.41
N GLY A 168 36.14 -5.12 5.13
CA GLY A 168 37.17 -4.11 4.94
C GLY A 168 38.53 -4.80 5.03
N SER A 169 39.21 -4.88 3.89
CA SER A 169 40.65 -5.10 3.86
C SER A 169 41.26 -3.86 4.49
N GLY A 170 41.48 -3.91 5.81
CA GLY A 170 42.24 -2.89 6.50
C GLY A 170 43.63 -2.80 5.87
N PRO A 171 44.20 -1.58 5.74
CA PRO A 171 45.59 -1.41 5.34
C PRO A 171 46.55 -2.06 6.34
#